data_AF-A0A8T5FAU1-F1
#
_entry.id   AF-A0A8T5FAU1-F1
#
_cell.length_a   1.000
_cell.length_b   1.000
_cell.length_c   1.000
_cell.angle_alpha   90.00
_cell.angle_beta   90.00
_cell.angle_gamma   90.00
#
_symmetry.space_group_name_H-M   'P 1'
#
loop_
_entity.id
_entity.type
_entity.pdbx_description
1 polymer ?
#
loop_
_entity_poly.entity_id
_entity_poly.type
_entity_poly.pdbx_seq_one_letter_code
_entity_poly.pdbx_strand_id
1 'polypeptide(L)'
;MKFMTGRQRQIRIFEIIEHDGIKCLYCKLDTDDKTRVIDHLDNNPFNNNPENHCICHSKCNLDKKTNHDYEIIAKDQLGYNQKRVITSLIDDKSKYGNSPEIQHNIDVKDFIKSSLNDDLKSIEELLFSEYLNGLTYLAGEKFGHCSQVTVRRHLDSLCSIFGPFEKIKNKDGKYVIIKRGVEN
;
A
#
# COMPACT_ATOMS: atom_id res chain seq x y z
N MET A 1 0.29 16.79 -26.21
CA MET A 1 -0.05 17.11 -24.80
C MET A 1 -1.56 17.01 -24.62
N LYS A 2 -2.05 16.56 -23.46
CA LYS A 2 -3.47 16.23 -23.25
C LYS A 2 -4.05 17.04 -22.09
N PHE A 3 -5.20 17.65 -22.29
CA PHE A 3 -5.97 18.31 -21.21
C PHE A 3 -6.57 17.25 -20.27
N MET A 4 -6.81 17.64 -19.01
CA MET A 4 -7.59 16.82 -18.09
C MET A 4 -9.01 16.57 -18.60
N THR A 5 -9.45 15.32 -18.54
CA THR A 5 -10.83 14.92 -18.83
C THR A 5 -11.80 15.41 -17.75
N GLY A 6 -13.10 15.44 -18.03
CA GLY A 6 -14.12 15.82 -17.04
C GLY A 6 -14.09 14.96 -15.77
N ARG A 7 -13.90 13.65 -15.91
CA ARG A 7 -13.75 12.73 -14.77
C ARG A 7 -12.50 13.04 -13.93
N GLN A 8 -11.38 13.30 -14.59
CA GLN A 8 -10.14 13.68 -13.90
C GLN A 8 -10.29 15.00 -13.12
N ARG A 9 -11.01 15.97 -13.69
CA ARG A 9 -11.34 17.22 -13.00
C ARG A 9 -12.17 17.00 -11.74
N GLN A 10 -13.20 16.17 -11.80
CA GLN A 10 -14.04 15.88 -10.63
C GLN A 10 -13.26 15.22 -9.50
N ILE A 11 -12.48 14.18 -9.83
CA ILE A 11 -11.62 13.49 -8.84
C ILE A 11 -10.63 14.49 -8.24
N ARG A 12 -10.00 15.33 -9.07
CA ARG A 12 -9.01 16.28 -8.59
C ARG A 12 -9.59 17.38 -7.69
N ILE A 13 -10.80 17.86 -7.98
CA ILE A 13 -11.51 18.81 -7.11
C ILE A 13 -11.76 18.18 -5.73
N PHE A 14 -12.21 16.93 -5.71
CA PHE A 14 -12.46 16.21 -4.46
C PHE A 14 -11.18 16.10 -3.62
N GLU A 15 -10.07 15.65 -4.21
CA GLU A 15 -8.77 15.54 -3.53
C GLU A 15 -8.28 16.88 -2.96
N ILE A 16 -8.39 17.97 -3.72
CA ILE A 16 -7.96 19.30 -3.26
C ILE A 16 -8.84 19.76 -2.10
N ILE A 17 -10.15 19.55 -2.15
CA ILE A 17 -11.07 19.96 -1.08
C ILE A 17 -10.79 19.18 0.21
N GLU A 18 -10.53 17.88 0.11
CA GLU A 18 -10.23 17.03 1.26
C GLU A 18 -8.97 17.49 2.00
N HIS A 19 -7.95 17.94 1.26
CA HIS A 19 -6.67 18.37 1.84
C HIS A 19 -6.62 19.86 2.23
N ASP A 20 -7.10 20.73 1.34
CA ASP A 20 -6.87 22.19 1.41
C ASP A 20 -8.16 22.98 1.72
N GLY A 21 -9.31 22.28 1.76
CA GLY A 21 -10.63 22.87 2.01
C GLY A 21 -11.27 23.50 0.77
N ILE A 22 -12.38 24.21 0.98
CA ILE A 22 -13.20 24.78 -0.12
C ILE A 22 -12.87 26.24 -0.46
N LYS A 23 -11.89 26.85 0.22
CA LYS A 23 -11.56 28.26 0.06
C LYS A 23 -10.81 28.50 -1.25
N CYS A 24 -11.17 29.57 -1.94
CA CYS A 24 -10.45 30.05 -3.09
C CYS A 24 -9.03 30.46 -2.69
N LEU A 25 -8.03 29.98 -3.43
CA LEU A 25 -6.64 30.32 -3.16
C LEU A 25 -6.39 31.84 -3.12
N TYR A 26 -7.07 32.61 -3.98
CA TYR A 26 -6.77 34.04 -4.18
C TYR A 26 -7.52 34.94 -3.21
N CYS A 27 -8.85 34.94 -3.25
CA CYS A 27 -9.67 35.83 -2.43
C CYS A 27 -9.97 35.27 -1.04
N LYS A 28 -9.59 34.02 -0.75
CA LYS A 28 -9.79 33.31 0.53
C LYS A 28 -11.25 33.08 0.95
N LEU A 29 -12.21 33.43 0.10
CA LEU A 29 -13.64 33.14 0.29
C LEU A 29 -13.96 31.71 -0.17
N ASP A 30 -15.02 31.12 0.38
CA ASP A 30 -15.47 29.79 -0.02
C ASP A 30 -15.91 29.76 -1.48
N THR A 31 -15.53 28.69 -2.18
CA THR A 31 -15.99 28.40 -3.53
C THR A 31 -17.25 27.54 -3.48
N ASP A 32 -18.20 27.81 -4.38
CA ASP A 32 -19.36 26.95 -4.60
C ASP A 32 -19.18 26.12 -5.87
N ASP A 33 -20.02 25.10 -6.07
CA ASP A 33 -19.88 24.19 -7.21
C ASP A 33 -20.10 24.87 -8.59
N LYS A 34 -20.71 26.06 -8.63
CA LYS A 34 -20.96 26.80 -9.88
C LYS A 34 -19.73 27.61 -10.31
N THR A 35 -18.97 28.10 -9.34
CA THR A 35 -17.84 29.01 -9.57
C THR A 35 -16.50 28.33 -9.39
N ARG A 36 -16.45 27.18 -8.70
CA ARG A 36 -15.22 26.43 -8.44
C ARG A 36 -14.62 25.88 -9.73
N VAL A 37 -13.36 26.20 -9.95
CA VAL A 37 -12.55 25.62 -11.03
C VAL A 37 -11.21 25.16 -10.49
N ILE A 38 -10.58 24.24 -11.21
CA ILE A 38 -9.17 23.93 -11.02
C ILE A 38 -8.37 25.00 -11.74
N ASP A 39 -7.42 25.58 -11.03
CA ASP A 39 -6.42 26.45 -11.60
C ASP A 39 -5.06 25.75 -11.68
N HIS A 40 -4.38 25.97 -12.80
CA HIS A 40 -3.01 25.59 -13.05
C HIS A 40 -2.12 26.74 -12.59
N LEU A 41 -1.42 26.54 -11.47
CA LEU A 41 -0.67 27.60 -10.78
C LEU A 41 0.39 28.24 -11.70
N ASP A 42 1.01 27.45 -12.57
CA ASP A 42 1.98 27.89 -13.59
C ASP A 42 1.36 28.48 -14.89
N ASN A 43 0.04 28.63 -14.97
CA ASN A 43 -0.72 29.02 -16.16
C ASN A 43 -0.58 28.09 -17.38
N ASN A 44 0.02 26.91 -17.22
CA ASN A 44 0.15 25.92 -18.29
C ASN A 44 -0.96 24.85 -18.18
N PRO A 45 -1.98 24.88 -19.04
CA PRO A 45 -3.12 23.96 -18.96
C PRO A 45 -2.76 22.51 -19.34
N PHE A 46 -1.52 22.27 -19.76
CA PHE A 46 -0.99 20.94 -20.07
C PHE A 46 -0.17 20.34 -18.92
N ASN A 47 0.21 21.13 -17.91
CA ASN A 47 0.94 20.65 -16.74
C ASN A 47 -0.05 20.13 -15.69
N ASN A 48 -0.47 18.87 -15.86
CA ASN A 48 -1.47 18.25 -15.00
C ASN A 48 -0.87 17.62 -13.74
N ASN A 49 0.35 18.00 -13.33
CA ASN A 49 0.92 17.47 -12.11
C ASN A 49 0.09 17.92 -10.89
N PRO A 50 -0.18 17.04 -9.91
CA PRO A 50 -1.01 17.37 -8.76
C PRO A 50 -0.58 18.65 -8.01
N GLU A 51 0.72 18.85 -7.82
CA GLU A 51 1.28 20.02 -7.14
C GLU A 51 0.99 21.34 -7.85
N ASN A 52 0.67 21.31 -9.15
CA ASN A 52 0.34 22.47 -9.96
C ASN A 52 -1.14 22.86 -9.93
N HIS A 53 -1.95 22.18 -9.12
CA HIS A 53 -3.39 22.43 -9.06
C HIS A 53 -3.82 23.05 -7.74
N CYS A 54 -4.75 24.00 -7.80
CA CYS A 54 -5.54 24.46 -6.66
C CYS A 54 -7.00 24.66 -7.08
N ILE A 55 -7.88 24.90 -6.11
CA ILE A 55 -9.23 25.40 -6.39
C ILE A 55 -9.29 26.93 -6.25
N CYS A 56 -10.11 27.56 -7.08
CA CYS A 56 -10.46 28.97 -6.96
C CYS A 56 -11.79 29.27 -7.64
N HIS A 57 -12.31 30.49 -7.47
CA HIS A 57 -13.41 30.98 -8.30
C HIS A 57 -12.94 31.17 -9.74
N SER A 58 -13.78 30.83 -10.70
CA SER A 58 -13.55 31.02 -12.14
C SER A 58 -13.11 32.45 -12.49
N LYS A 59 -13.71 33.45 -11.83
CA LYS A 59 -13.32 34.85 -11.96
C LYS A 59 -11.89 35.10 -11.47
N CYS A 60 -11.52 34.62 -10.28
CA CYS A 60 -10.18 34.81 -9.73
C CYS A 60 -9.10 34.14 -10.60
N ASN A 61 -9.41 32.99 -11.21
CA ASN A 61 -8.53 32.33 -12.17
C ASN A 61 -8.26 33.24 -13.40
N LEU A 62 -9.32 33.85 -13.94
CA LEU A 62 -9.17 34.80 -15.05
C LEU A 62 -8.35 36.02 -14.63
N ASP A 63 -8.66 36.60 -13.47
CA ASP A 63 -8.00 37.78 -12.93
C ASP A 63 -6.51 37.54 -12.69
N LYS A 64 -6.09 36.32 -12.32
CA LYS A 64 -4.67 35.96 -12.12
C LYS A 64 -3.79 36.29 -13.33
N LYS A 65 -4.34 36.24 -14.55
CA LYS A 65 -3.58 36.52 -15.78
C LYS A 65 -3.13 37.98 -15.88
N THR A 66 -3.80 38.89 -15.18
CA THR A 66 -3.55 40.33 -15.23
C THR A 66 -3.26 40.93 -13.86
N ASN A 67 -3.56 40.21 -12.77
CA ASN A 67 -3.29 40.61 -11.40
C ASN A 67 -1.98 39.98 -10.90
N HIS A 68 -0.97 40.82 -10.74
CA HIS A 68 0.36 40.39 -10.30
C HIS A 68 0.38 39.78 -8.90
N ASP A 69 -0.47 40.26 -7.98
CA ASP A 69 -0.55 39.71 -6.62
C ASP A 69 -1.03 38.25 -6.65
N TYR A 70 -2.00 37.94 -7.53
CA TYR A 70 -2.48 36.57 -7.69
C TYR A 70 -1.44 35.67 -8.36
N GLU A 71 -0.64 36.22 -9.27
CA GLU A 71 0.49 35.49 -9.85
C GLU A 71 1.54 35.13 -8.79
N ILE A 72 1.84 36.05 -7.87
CA ILE A 72 2.75 35.82 -6.74
C ILE A 72 2.18 34.72 -5.84
N ILE A 73 0.90 34.82 -5.44
CA ILE A 73 0.22 33.80 -4.63
C ILE A 73 0.28 32.42 -5.31
N ALA A 74 0.09 32.36 -6.63
CA ALA A 74 0.13 31.10 -7.36
C ALA A 74 1.52 30.46 -7.35
N LYS A 75 2.58 31.26 -7.54
CA LYS A 75 3.98 30.79 -7.48
C LYS A 75 4.35 30.29 -6.09
N ASP A 76 3.96 31.02 -5.05
CA ASP A 76 4.21 30.63 -3.67
C ASP A 76 3.48 29.32 -3.31
N GLN A 77 2.22 29.19 -3.74
CA GLN A 77 1.44 27.96 -3.55
C GLN A 77 2.07 26.77 -4.29
N LEU A 78 2.57 26.97 -5.51
CA LEU A 78 3.24 25.90 -6.27
C LEU A 78 4.50 25.43 -5.53
N GLY A 79 5.31 26.36 -5.04
CA GLY A 79 6.50 26.05 -4.24
C GLY A 79 6.15 25.34 -2.93
N TYR A 80 5.08 25.75 -2.26
CA TYR A 80 4.57 25.06 -1.07
C TYR A 80 4.11 23.63 -1.39
N ASN A 81 3.33 23.44 -2.45
CA ASN A 81 2.83 22.13 -2.87
C ASN A 81 3.99 21.18 -3.21
N GLN A 82 5.01 21.65 -3.93
CA GLN A 82 6.20 20.88 -4.27
C GLN A 82 6.99 20.46 -3.03
N LYS A 83 7.20 21.38 -2.07
CA LYS A 83 7.86 21.06 -0.79
C LYS A 83 7.06 20.05 0.02
N ARG A 84 5.73 20.17 0.05
CA ARG A 84 4.83 19.22 0.73
C ARG A 84 4.99 17.79 0.19
N VAL A 85 5.08 17.64 -1.13
CA VAL A 85 5.35 16.34 -1.76
C VAL A 85 6.71 15.78 -1.33
N ILE A 86 7.76 16.62 -1.35
CA ILE A 86 9.11 16.21 -0.93
C ILE A 86 9.11 15.79 0.54
N THR A 87 8.51 16.57 1.45
CA THR A 87 8.42 16.23 2.87
C THR A 87 7.63 14.94 3.08
N SER A 88 6.53 14.71 2.34
CA SER A 88 5.78 13.45 2.41
C SER A 88 6.58 12.24 1.91
N LEU A 89 7.52 12.42 1.00
CA LEU A 89 8.41 11.36 0.50
C LEU A 89 9.57 11.06 1.47
N ILE A 90 9.97 12.06 2.26
CA ILE A 90 10.99 11.95 3.31
C ILE A 90 10.38 11.49 4.64
N ASP A 91 9.06 11.58 4.81
CA ASP A 91 8.38 11.11 6.01
C ASP A 91 8.61 9.61 6.17
N ASP A 92 9.15 9.28 7.34
CA ASP A 92 9.80 8.02 7.66
C ASP A 92 8.81 6.85 7.49
N LYS A 93 9.07 5.97 6.52
CA LYS A 93 8.25 4.76 6.27
C LYS A 93 8.21 3.82 7.48
N SER A 94 8.99 4.09 8.52
CA SER A 94 8.91 3.42 9.83
C SER A 94 7.55 3.58 10.52
N LYS A 95 6.74 4.60 10.17
CA LYS A 95 5.42 4.84 10.78
C LYS A 95 4.26 4.06 10.16
N TYR A 96 4.41 3.60 8.92
CA TYR A 96 3.42 2.73 8.30
C TYR A 96 3.84 1.30 8.59
N GLY A 97 3.03 0.59 9.39
CA GLY A 97 3.24 -0.84 9.63
C GLY A 97 3.31 -1.63 8.32
N ASN A 98 3.62 -2.92 8.42
CA ASN A 98 3.67 -3.81 7.27
C ASN A 98 2.42 -3.65 6.38
N SER A 99 2.60 -3.74 5.05
CA SER A 99 1.42 -3.81 4.16
C SER A 99 0.55 -5.01 4.57
N PRO A 100 -0.77 -4.99 4.31
CA PRO A 100 -1.65 -6.10 4.63
C PRO A 100 -1.14 -7.45 4.09
N GLU A 101 -0.52 -7.45 2.92
CA GLU A 101 0.07 -8.64 2.28
C GLU A 101 1.32 -9.13 3.01
N ILE A 102 2.20 -8.22 3.45
CA ILE A 102 3.38 -8.55 4.24
C ILE A 102 2.95 -9.11 5.60
N GLN A 103 1.99 -8.44 6.25
CA GLN A 103 1.48 -8.89 7.53
C GLN A 103 0.81 -10.26 7.42
N HIS A 104 -0.03 -10.46 6.41
CA HIS A 104 -0.63 -11.77 6.11
C HIS A 104 0.44 -12.85 5.90
N ASN A 105 1.53 -12.55 5.18
CA ASN A 105 2.60 -13.52 4.98
C ASN A 105 3.34 -13.89 6.28
N ILE A 106 3.57 -12.92 7.16
CA ILE A 106 4.15 -13.13 8.50
C ILE A 106 3.22 -14.01 9.33
N ASP A 107 1.93 -13.65 9.41
CA ASP A 107 0.94 -14.35 10.23
C ASP A 107 0.74 -15.81 9.78
N VAL A 108 0.71 -16.06 8.47
CA VAL A 108 0.62 -17.40 7.90
C VAL A 108 1.86 -18.23 8.24
N LYS A 109 3.06 -17.63 8.16
CA LYS A 109 4.31 -18.31 8.52
C LYS A 109 4.31 -18.74 9.99
N ASP A 110 3.89 -17.85 10.88
CA ASP A 110 3.86 -18.11 12.33
C ASP A 110 2.81 -19.16 12.68
N PHE A 111 1.65 -19.13 12.00
CA PHE A 111 0.63 -20.16 12.12
C PHE A 111 1.17 -21.54 11.71
N ILE A 112 1.78 -21.66 10.52
CA ILE A 112 2.35 -22.93 10.04
C ILE A 112 3.43 -23.45 10.99
N LYS A 113 4.31 -22.58 11.47
CA LYS A 113 5.37 -22.95 12.41
C LYS A 113 4.80 -23.46 13.73
N SER A 114 3.74 -22.82 14.24
CA SER A 114 3.08 -23.23 15.47
C SER A 114 2.41 -24.58 15.32
N SER A 115 1.66 -24.80 14.22
CA SER A 115 1.03 -26.09 13.92
C SER A 115 2.05 -27.22 13.84
N LEU A 116 3.16 -27.04 13.12
CA LEU A 116 4.23 -28.04 13.05
C LEU A 116 4.80 -28.37 14.43
N ASN A 117 5.02 -27.35 15.28
CA ASN A 117 5.54 -27.58 16.63
C ASN A 117 4.54 -28.32 17.53
N ASP A 118 3.25 -28.09 17.36
CA ASP A 118 2.23 -28.74 18.18
C ASP A 118 2.02 -30.20 17.77
N ASP A 119 1.91 -30.46 16.47
CA ASP A 119 1.69 -31.82 15.97
C ASP A 119 2.94 -32.71 16.17
N LEU A 120 4.14 -32.15 15.98
CA LEU A 120 5.39 -32.87 16.23
C LEU A 120 5.75 -33.06 17.71
N LYS A 121 4.88 -32.64 18.65
CA LYS A 121 5.00 -33.05 20.07
C LYS A 121 4.44 -34.46 20.30
N SER A 122 3.42 -34.85 19.54
CA SER A 122 2.68 -36.09 19.72
C SER A 122 2.91 -37.09 18.58
N ILE A 123 3.31 -36.62 17.41
CA ILE A 123 3.53 -37.40 16.20
C ILE A 123 5.01 -37.27 15.81
N GLU A 124 5.69 -38.39 15.56
CA GLU A 124 7.12 -38.38 15.21
C GLU A 124 7.38 -37.82 13.80
N GLU A 125 6.52 -38.17 12.83
CA GLU A 125 6.67 -37.75 11.43
C GLU A 125 5.32 -37.37 10.80
N LEU A 126 5.31 -36.31 10.00
CA LEU A 126 4.12 -35.81 9.30
C LEU A 126 4.28 -35.97 7.79
N LEU A 127 3.32 -36.61 7.12
CA LEU A 127 3.39 -36.77 5.66
C LEU A 127 3.28 -35.40 4.95
N PHE A 128 4.33 -35.00 4.22
CA PHE A 128 4.45 -33.65 3.66
C PHE A 128 3.26 -33.27 2.77
N SER A 129 2.77 -34.20 1.95
CA SER A 129 1.66 -33.94 1.02
C SER A 129 0.33 -33.69 1.73
N GLU A 130 0.02 -34.51 2.74
CA GLU A 130 -1.21 -34.37 3.53
C GLU A 130 -1.14 -33.11 4.37
N TYR A 131 0.00 -32.87 5.01
CA TYR A 131 0.19 -31.71 5.86
C TYR A 131 0.14 -30.40 5.08
N LEU A 132 0.73 -30.35 3.88
CA LEU A 132 0.61 -29.21 2.97
C LEU A 132 -0.86 -28.91 2.63
N ASN A 133 -1.64 -29.93 2.29
CA ASN A 133 -3.05 -29.76 1.93
C ASN A 133 -3.88 -29.34 3.14
N GLY A 134 -3.68 -29.99 4.29
CA GLY A 134 -4.35 -29.67 5.55
C GLY A 134 -4.07 -28.24 6.00
N LEU A 135 -2.81 -27.82 6.00
CA LEU A 135 -2.43 -26.44 6.33
C LEU A 135 -3.01 -25.42 5.34
N THR A 136 -3.09 -25.75 4.05
CA THR A 136 -3.71 -24.86 3.05
C THR A 136 -5.18 -24.63 3.38
N TYR A 137 -5.91 -25.70 3.72
CA TYR A 137 -7.30 -25.60 4.15
C TYR A 137 -7.43 -24.78 5.45
N LEU A 138 -6.69 -25.13 6.50
CA LEU A 138 -6.77 -24.46 7.80
C LEU A 138 -6.34 -22.98 7.73
N ALA A 139 -5.31 -22.64 6.96
CA ALA A 139 -4.90 -21.26 6.75
C ALA A 139 -5.94 -20.49 5.94
N GLY A 140 -6.59 -21.12 4.96
CA GLY A 140 -7.71 -20.54 4.24
C GLY A 140 -8.87 -20.18 5.16
N GLU A 141 -9.29 -21.11 6.01
CA GLU A 141 -10.36 -20.88 7.00
C GLU A 141 -10.00 -19.76 7.98
N LYS A 142 -8.75 -19.73 8.46
CA LYS A 142 -8.30 -18.76 9.47
C LYS A 142 -8.09 -17.34 8.93
N PHE A 143 -7.52 -17.22 7.73
CA PHE A 143 -7.09 -15.94 7.16
C PHE A 143 -7.95 -15.50 5.96
N GLY A 144 -9.04 -16.22 5.66
CA GLY A 144 -9.97 -15.95 4.56
C GLY A 144 -9.48 -16.43 3.19
N HIS A 145 -8.18 -16.37 2.92
CA HIS A 145 -7.57 -16.92 1.71
C HIS A 145 -6.11 -17.31 1.97
N CYS A 146 -5.71 -18.51 1.53
CA CYS A 146 -4.30 -18.90 1.50
C CYS A 146 -4.04 -19.87 0.35
N SER A 147 -3.04 -19.58 -0.49
CA SER A 147 -2.71 -20.48 -1.60
C SER A 147 -1.80 -21.62 -1.12
N GLN A 148 -1.96 -22.80 -1.70
CA GLN A 148 -1.06 -23.93 -1.44
C GLN A 148 0.41 -23.58 -1.76
N VAL A 149 0.65 -22.69 -2.72
CA VAL A 149 1.99 -22.20 -3.07
C VAL A 149 2.60 -21.41 -1.91
N THR A 150 1.82 -20.56 -1.25
CA THR A 150 2.26 -19.81 -0.06
C THR A 150 2.65 -20.77 1.06
N VAL A 151 1.79 -21.73 1.38
CA VAL A 151 2.04 -22.74 2.42
C VAL A 151 3.29 -23.56 2.10
N ARG A 152 3.43 -24.04 0.85
CA ARG A 152 4.60 -24.80 0.41
C ARG A 152 5.90 -23.99 0.58
N ARG A 153 5.92 -22.72 0.20
CA ARG A 153 7.10 -21.85 0.38
C ARG A 153 7.48 -21.71 1.85
N HIS A 154 6.50 -21.57 2.75
CA HIS A 154 6.77 -21.52 4.18
C HIS A 154 7.29 -22.86 4.71
N LEU A 155 6.69 -23.98 4.30
CA LEU A 155 7.19 -25.32 4.66
C LEU A 155 8.62 -25.54 4.17
N ASP A 156 8.93 -25.20 2.92
CA ASP A 156 10.26 -25.34 2.35
C ASP A 156 11.27 -24.44 3.09
N SER A 157 10.87 -23.22 3.49
CA SER A 157 11.70 -22.34 4.33
C SER A 157 11.94 -22.90 5.74
N LEU A 158 10.89 -23.43 6.38
CA LEU A 158 10.93 -24.02 7.70
C LEU A 158 11.65 -25.38 7.75
N CYS A 159 11.70 -26.08 6.61
CA CYS A 159 12.46 -27.33 6.43
C CYS A 159 13.84 -27.11 5.78
N SER A 160 14.24 -25.85 5.55
CA SER A 160 15.54 -25.54 4.97
C SER A 160 16.68 -25.94 5.93
N ILE A 161 17.93 -25.91 5.45
CA ILE A 161 19.10 -26.19 6.30
C ILE A 161 19.23 -25.25 7.50
N PHE A 162 18.56 -24.08 7.51
CA PHE A 162 18.52 -23.16 8.66
C PHE A 162 17.18 -23.22 9.43
N GLY A 163 16.24 -24.02 8.95
CA GLY A 163 14.92 -24.17 9.55
C GLY A 163 14.91 -25.14 10.75
N PRO A 164 13.89 -25.06 11.61
CA PRO A 164 13.79 -25.95 12.79
C PRO A 164 13.29 -27.37 12.45
N PHE A 165 12.90 -27.63 11.21
CA PHE A 165 12.37 -28.93 10.77
C PHE A 165 13.19 -29.50 9.63
N GLU A 166 12.99 -30.79 9.34
CA GLU A 166 13.61 -31.48 8.23
C GLU A 166 12.57 -32.17 7.36
N LYS A 167 12.84 -32.19 6.05
CA LYS A 167 12.04 -32.93 5.08
C LYS A 167 12.86 -34.11 4.57
N ILE A 168 12.53 -35.31 5.04
CA ILE A 168 13.26 -36.55 4.72
C ILE A 168 12.33 -37.55 4.01
N LYS A 169 12.89 -38.60 3.42
CA LYS A 169 12.09 -39.73 2.93
C LYS A 169 11.95 -40.78 4.03
N ASN A 170 10.73 -41.23 4.28
CA ASN A 170 10.47 -42.34 5.18
C ASN A 170 10.78 -43.71 4.53
N LYS A 171 10.53 -44.81 5.25
CA LYS A 171 10.79 -46.18 4.78
C LYS A 171 10.02 -46.54 3.49
N ASP A 172 8.89 -45.90 3.26
CA ASP A 172 8.06 -46.09 2.05
C ASP A 172 8.48 -45.15 0.90
N GLY A 173 9.57 -44.40 1.07
CA GLY A 173 10.07 -43.45 0.07
C GLY A 173 9.26 -42.15 -0.04
N LYS A 174 8.29 -41.91 0.86
CA LYS A 174 7.46 -40.70 0.89
C LYS A 174 8.14 -39.60 1.68
N TYR A 175 7.94 -38.35 1.27
CA TYR A 175 8.47 -37.20 2.01
C TYR A 175 7.66 -36.95 3.28
N VAL A 176 8.34 -36.92 4.42
CA VAL A 176 7.80 -36.59 5.74
C VAL A 176 8.55 -35.39 6.33
N ILE A 177 7.88 -34.67 7.22
CA ILE A 177 8.44 -33.59 8.02
C ILE A 177 8.69 -34.12 9.42
N ILE A 178 9.89 -33.91 9.94
CA ILE A 178 10.29 -34.24 11.31
C ILE A 178 10.87 -33.01 12.00
N LYS A 179 10.90 -33.03 13.34
CA LYS A 179 11.62 -32.02 14.11
C LYS A 179 13.12 -32.24 13.97
N ARG A 180 13.87 -31.18 13.66
CA ARG A 180 15.33 -31.29 13.64
C ARG A 180 15.81 -31.59 15.05
N GLY A 181 16.54 -32.69 15.20
CA GLY A 181 17.20 -33.00 16.46
C GLY A 181 18.21 -31.88 16.77
N VAL A 182 18.07 -31.25 17.94
CA VAL A 182 19.18 -30.49 18.50
C VAL A 182 20.19 -31.55 18.91
N GLU A 183 21.29 -31.67 18.17
CA GLU A 183 22.47 -32.36 18.73
C GLU A 183 22.83 -31.63 20.03
N ASN A 184 22.79 -32.36 21.15
CA ASN A 184 23.28 -31.88 22.44
C ASN A 184 24.78 -31.62 22.40
#